data_AF-A0A9P1H799-F1
#
_entry.id   AF-A0A9P1H799-F1
#
_cell.length_a   1.000
_cell.length_b   1.000
_cell.length_c   1.000
_cell.angle_alpha   90.00
_cell.angle_beta   90.00
_cell.angle_gamma   90.00
#
_symmetry.space_group_name_H-M   'P 1'
#
loop_
_entity.id
_entity.type
_entity.pdbx_description
1 polymer ?
#
loop_
_entity_poly.entity_id
_entity_poly.type
_entity_poly.pdbx_seq_one_letter_code
_entity_poly.pdbx_strand_id
1 'polypeptide(L)'
;MCIRPSPNIDRLAPPVIKMAIIRDFYNQQTLGANLHEKLNQSKVLMFLFRHEHIKKSKSLVAKEVAQKFNPDANITAYHANIKDAQFGVEWFRGFTLVFNALDNLEARRHVNKMCLAADVPLIESGTTGFNGQVQVIKKGVTACYDCSPKETPKSFPVCTIRSTPSQPIHCIVWGKSYLLNEILEPARMNPHSITRLTQTMRKKSRS
;
A
#
# COMPACT_ATOMS: atom_id res chain seq x y z
N MET A 1 -5.93 -10.28 1.97
CA MET A 1 -6.69 -11.38 2.62
C MET A 1 -6.47 -12.61 1.76
N CYS A 2 -5.87 -13.70 2.23
CA CYS A 2 -5.71 -14.91 1.41
C CYS A 2 -6.36 -16.10 2.11
N ILE A 3 -7.14 -16.94 1.41
CA ILE A 3 -7.89 -18.06 1.97
C ILE A 3 -7.20 -19.39 1.62
N ARG A 4 -6.79 -20.20 2.62
CA ARG A 4 -6.42 -21.63 2.41
C ARG A 4 -7.48 -22.58 2.95
N PRO A 5 -7.71 -23.72 2.29
CA PRO A 5 -8.31 -24.91 2.88
C PRO A 5 -7.25 -25.71 3.65
N SER A 6 -7.70 -26.52 4.60
CA SER A 6 -6.84 -27.43 5.37
C SER A 6 -6.40 -28.63 4.51
N PRO A 7 -5.14 -29.12 4.61
CA PRO A 7 -4.66 -30.27 3.84
C PRO A 7 -5.18 -31.65 4.31
N ASN A 8 -5.99 -31.72 5.38
CA ASN A 8 -6.61 -32.99 5.81
C ASN A 8 -8.07 -33.05 5.33
N ILE A 9 -8.31 -33.89 4.32
CA ILE A 9 -9.64 -34.44 4.02
C ILE A 9 -9.95 -35.46 5.12
N ASP A 10 -10.68 -35.01 6.14
CA ASP A 10 -11.57 -35.85 6.94
C ASP A 10 -12.93 -35.15 6.99
N ARG A 11 -13.97 -35.87 6.52
CA ARG A 11 -15.28 -35.36 6.08
C ARG A 11 -16.20 -34.77 7.17
N LEU A 12 -15.71 -34.26 8.30
CA LEU A 12 -16.59 -33.86 9.43
C LEU A 12 -16.22 -32.54 10.13
N ALA A 13 -15.23 -31.77 9.68
CA ALA A 13 -14.91 -30.46 10.26
C ALA A 13 -15.35 -29.30 9.34
N PRO A 14 -15.92 -28.20 9.88
CA PRO A 14 -16.27 -27.03 9.07
C PRO A 14 -15.04 -26.50 8.32
N PRO A 15 -15.20 -25.97 7.09
CA PRO A 15 -14.07 -25.56 6.25
C PRO A 15 -13.25 -24.50 6.99
N VAL A 16 -12.05 -24.87 7.41
CA VAL A 16 -11.12 -23.97 8.11
C VAL A 16 -10.60 -22.97 7.09
N ILE A 17 -11.28 -21.83 6.94
CA ILE A 17 -10.85 -20.69 6.14
C ILE A 17 -9.60 -20.09 6.82
N LYS A 18 -8.40 -20.49 6.37
CA LYS A 18 -7.18 -19.86 6.84
C LYS A 18 -7.00 -18.53 6.14
N MET A 19 -7.18 -17.44 6.87
CA MET A 19 -7.04 -16.09 6.36
C MET A 19 -5.65 -15.51 6.64
N ALA A 20 -4.88 -15.17 5.60
CA ALA A 20 -3.63 -14.42 5.72
C ALA A 20 -3.84 -12.92 5.49
N ILE A 21 -3.46 -12.11 6.49
CA ILE A 21 -3.41 -10.64 6.37
C ILE A 21 -1.94 -10.24 6.29
N ILE A 22 -1.53 -9.73 5.13
CA ILE A 22 -0.17 -9.22 4.88
C ILE A 22 -0.29 -7.74 4.57
N ARG A 23 0.62 -6.94 5.14
CA ARG A 23 0.76 -5.53 4.80
C ARG A 23 2.16 -5.27 4.26
N ASP A 24 2.22 -4.75 3.05
CA ASP A 24 3.46 -4.33 2.43
C ASP A 24 4.03 -3.05 3.10
N PHE A 25 5.35 -3.03 3.30
CA PHE A 25 6.11 -1.90 3.81
C PHE A 25 6.88 -1.31 2.63
N TYR A 26 6.35 -0.26 1.99
CA TYR A 26 7.13 0.51 1.03
C TYR A 26 7.08 2.00 1.39
N ASN A 27 8.26 2.54 1.72
CA ASN A 27 8.58 3.91 2.12
C ASN A 27 8.08 4.39 3.51
N GLN A 28 8.73 3.92 4.58
CA GLN A 28 9.08 4.81 5.70
C GLN A 28 10.54 5.24 5.51
N GLN A 29 10.78 6.21 4.63
CA GLN A 29 11.91 7.10 4.85
C GLN A 29 11.55 7.92 6.10
N THR A 30 12.24 7.60 7.18
CA THR A 30 12.23 8.28 8.48
C THR A 30 12.56 9.75 8.28
N LEU A 31 11.54 10.61 8.17
CA LEU A 31 11.64 12.05 8.38
C LEU A 31 10.26 12.54 8.87
N GLY A 32 10.15 12.81 10.18
CA GLY A 32 9.02 13.51 10.78
C GLY A 32 7.94 12.62 11.41
N ALA A 33 8.23 12.07 12.59
CA ALA A 33 7.29 11.32 13.43
C ALA A 33 6.13 12.13 14.03
N ASN A 34 5.60 13.20 13.40
CA ASN A 34 4.57 14.04 14.04
C ASN A 34 3.47 14.66 13.16
N LEU A 35 3.29 14.28 11.89
CA LEU A 35 2.09 14.74 11.15
C LEU A 35 1.60 13.77 10.06
N HIS A 36 2.51 13.02 9.45
CA HIS A 36 2.18 12.10 8.35
C HIS A 36 1.54 10.77 8.78
N GLU A 37 1.66 10.39 10.05
CA GLU A 37 1.07 9.13 10.57
C GLU A 37 -0.48 9.18 10.65
N LYS A 38 -1.07 10.38 10.61
CA LYS A 38 -2.53 10.57 10.64
C LYS A 38 -3.21 10.40 9.28
N LEU A 39 -2.50 10.49 8.16
CA LEU A 39 -3.13 10.62 6.83
C LEU A 39 -2.95 9.43 5.88
N ASN A 40 -2.08 8.46 6.19
CA ASN A 40 -1.85 7.29 5.33
C ASN A 40 -2.36 5.98 5.97
N GLN A 41 -3.62 6.01 6.40
CA GLN A 41 -4.37 4.83 6.80
C GLN A 41 -5.34 4.53 5.67
N SER A 42 -5.13 3.42 4.95
CA SER A 42 -6.02 2.92 3.91
C SER A 42 -7.48 3.00 4.39
N LYS A 43 -8.29 3.85 3.77
CA LYS A 43 -9.57 4.37 4.31
C LYS A 43 -10.60 3.29 4.69
N VAL A 44 -10.51 2.09 4.13
CA VAL A 44 -11.44 0.97 4.42
C VAL A 44 -11.11 0.26 5.74
N LEU A 45 -9.84 0.26 6.15
CA LEU A 45 -9.41 -0.39 7.40
C LEU A 45 -9.66 0.48 8.64
N MET A 46 -10.00 1.78 8.45
CA MET A 46 -10.07 2.80 9.51
C MET A 46 -11.09 2.50 10.62
N PHE A 47 -12.17 1.76 10.33
CA PHE A 47 -13.16 1.37 11.35
C PHE A 47 -12.67 0.30 12.34
N LEU A 48 -11.61 -0.46 11.99
CA LEU A 48 -11.05 -1.49 12.87
C LEU A 48 -10.00 -0.95 13.85
N PHE A 49 -9.45 0.25 13.63
CA PHE A 49 -8.38 0.80 14.45
C PHE A 49 -8.90 1.90 15.38
N ARG A 50 -8.73 1.69 16.69
CA ARG A 50 -8.99 2.69 17.73
C ARG A 50 -7.71 3.44 18.07
N HIS A 51 -7.82 4.54 18.81
CA HIS A 51 -6.65 5.33 19.27
C HIS A 51 -5.63 4.47 20.04
N GLU A 52 -6.10 3.47 20.78
CA GLU A 52 -5.29 2.46 21.48
C GLU A 52 -4.45 1.54 20.57
N HIS A 53 -4.69 1.55 19.25
CA HIS A 53 -3.95 0.76 18.26
C HIS A 53 -2.85 1.54 17.54
N ILE A 54 -2.63 2.81 17.91
CA ILE A 54 -1.52 3.62 17.39
C ILE A 54 -0.19 2.95 17.75
N LYS A 55 0.72 2.85 16.77
CA LYS A 55 2.03 2.13 16.82
C LYS A 55 1.98 0.60 16.88
N LYS A 56 0.81 -0.03 16.90
CA LYS A 56 0.70 -1.50 16.79
C LYS A 56 0.73 -1.96 15.34
N SER A 57 1.17 -3.19 15.10
CA SER A 57 1.12 -3.78 13.77
C SER A 57 -0.32 -3.89 13.28
N LYS A 58 -0.61 -3.32 12.10
CA LYS A 58 -1.96 -3.34 11.53
C LYS A 58 -2.44 -4.76 11.25
N SER A 59 -1.56 -5.66 10.85
CA SER A 59 -1.95 -7.06 10.57
C SER A 59 -2.30 -7.81 11.85
N LEU A 60 -1.55 -7.61 12.94
CA LEU A 60 -1.84 -8.21 14.23
C LEU A 60 -3.17 -7.69 14.80
N VAL A 61 -3.37 -6.38 14.81
CA VAL A 61 -4.62 -5.77 15.28
C VAL A 61 -5.82 -6.21 14.43
N ALA A 62 -5.66 -6.30 13.09
CA ALA A 62 -6.72 -6.80 12.23
C ALA A 62 -7.11 -8.24 12.56
N LYS A 63 -6.13 -9.10 12.88
CA LYS A 63 -6.40 -10.45 13.38
C LYS A 63 -7.15 -10.41 14.71
N GLU A 64 -6.68 -9.65 15.69
CA GLU A 64 -7.33 -9.55 17.01
C GLU A 64 -8.78 -9.09 16.89
N VAL A 65 -9.03 -8.06 16.06
CA VAL A 65 -10.39 -7.55 15.83
C VAL A 65 -11.25 -8.59 15.11
N ALA A 66 -10.75 -9.22 14.05
CA ALA A 66 -11.50 -10.24 13.31
C ALA A 66 -11.81 -11.48 14.17
N GLN A 67 -10.90 -11.89 15.06
CA GLN A 67 -11.12 -12.97 16.01
C GLN A 67 -12.20 -12.66 17.04
N LYS A 68 -12.39 -11.38 17.42
CA LYS A 68 -13.51 -10.97 18.29
C LYS A 68 -14.85 -11.12 17.59
N PHE A 69 -14.90 -10.90 16.28
CA PHE A 69 -16.13 -11.07 15.49
C PHE A 69 -16.46 -12.54 15.19
N ASN A 70 -15.43 -13.36 14.96
CA ASN A 70 -15.60 -14.79 14.74
C ASN A 70 -14.45 -15.56 15.44
N PRO A 71 -14.69 -16.06 16.68
CA PRO A 71 -13.68 -16.79 17.44
C PRO A 71 -13.22 -18.09 16.78
N ASP A 72 -14.09 -18.72 15.99
CA ASP A 72 -13.79 -19.98 15.29
C ASP A 72 -12.92 -19.79 14.04
N ALA A 73 -12.71 -18.53 13.61
CA ALA A 73 -11.90 -18.23 12.45
C ALA A 73 -10.39 -18.43 12.72
N ASN A 74 -9.75 -19.28 11.92
CA ASN A 74 -8.31 -19.49 11.99
C ASN A 74 -7.55 -18.42 11.19
N ILE A 75 -7.18 -17.32 11.85
CA ILE A 75 -6.55 -16.17 11.20
C ILE A 75 -5.05 -16.13 11.53
N THR A 76 -4.22 -16.05 10.49
CA THR A 76 -2.77 -15.86 10.59
C THR A 76 -2.39 -14.48 10.06
N ALA A 77 -1.81 -13.65 10.91
CA ALA A 77 -1.34 -12.32 10.53
C ALA A 77 0.17 -12.33 10.32
N TYR A 78 0.63 -11.70 9.24
CA TYR A 78 2.04 -11.50 8.98
C TYR A 78 2.34 -10.00 9.00
N HIS A 79 3.35 -9.62 9.77
CA HIS A 79 3.91 -8.27 9.76
C HIS A 79 5.22 -8.30 8.97
N ALA A 80 5.11 -8.36 7.65
CA ALA A 80 6.24 -8.54 6.74
C ALA A 80 5.89 -7.96 5.35
N ASN A 81 6.91 -7.67 4.55
CA ASN A 81 6.74 -7.19 3.19
C ASN A 81 6.35 -8.37 2.29
N ILE A 82 5.32 -8.21 1.45
CA ILE A 82 4.85 -9.31 0.58
C ILE A 82 5.92 -9.77 -0.44
N LYS A 83 6.92 -8.93 -0.70
CA LYS A 83 8.06 -9.22 -1.57
C LYS A 83 9.21 -9.91 -0.86
N ASP A 84 9.13 -10.14 0.46
CA ASP A 84 10.15 -10.85 1.21
C ASP A 84 10.27 -12.30 0.69
N ALA A 85 11.49 -12.84 0.72
CA ALA A 85 11.81 -14.16 0.14
C ALA A 85 10.98 -15.33 0.71
N GLN A 86 10.44 -15.17 1.92
CA GLN A 86 9.53 -16.15 2.53
C GLN A 86 8.19 -16.31 1.81
N PHE A 87 7.78 -15.32 1.00
CA PHE A 87 6.50 -15.32 0.26
C PHE A 87 6.70 -15.69 -1.21
N GLY A 88 7.32 -16.85 -1.45
CA GLY A 88 7.52 -17.39 -2.80
C GLY A 88 6.30 -18.13 -3.36
N VAL A 89 6.44 -18.66 -4.57
CA VAL A 89 5.38 -19.39 -5.29
C VAL A 89 4.77 -20.53 -4.48
N GLU A 90 5.59 -21.32 -3.77
CA GLU A 90 5.10 -22.42 -2.91
C GLU A 90 4.21 -21.92 -1.76
N TRP A 91 4.52 -20.75 -1.21
CA TRP A 91 3.70 -20.14 -0.17
C TRP A 91 2.32 -19.76 -0.73
N PHE A 92 2.29 -19.20 -1.95
CA PHE A 92 1.04 -18.87 -2.65
C PHE A 92 0.24 -20.12 -3.04
N ARG A 93 0.89 -21.20 -3.47
CA ARG A 93 0.24 -22.46 -3.85
C ARG A 93 -0.58 -23.08 -2.70
N GLY A 94 -0.23 -22.77 -1.45
CA GLY A 94 -1.00 -23.20 -0.29
C GLY A 94 -2.41 -22.58 -0.20
N PHE A 95 -2.75 -21.55 -0.98
CA PHE A 95 -4.04 -20.87 -0.96
C PHE A 95 -4.98 -21.34 -2.06
N THR A 96 -6.29 -21.33 -1.78
CA THR A 96 -7.34 -21.54 -2.80
C THR A 96 -7.72 -20.25 -3.50
N LEU A 97 -7.62 -19.13 -2.79
CA LEU A 97 -8.04 -17.82 -3.31
C LEU A 97 -7.24 -16.72 -2.61
N VAL A 98 -6.77 -15.74 -3.37
CA VAL A 98 -6.08 -14.56 -2.85
C VAL A 98 -6.94 -13.33 -3.10
N PHE A 99 -7.18 -12.52 -2.08
CA PHE A 99 -7.73 -11.17 -2.21
C PHE A 99 -6.62 -10.15 -1.98
N ASN A 100 -6.42 -9.31 -2.98
CA ASN A 100 -5.44 -8.24 -2.92
C ASN A 100 -6.12 -6.87 -2.85
N ALA A 101 -5.61 -6.02 -1.97
CA ALA A 101 -6.08 -4.67 -1.72
C ALA A 101 -4.90 -3.75 -1.35
N LEU A 102 -3.74 -4.00 -1.96
CA LEU A 102 -2.52 -3.22 -1.72
C LEU A 102 -2.63 -1.84 -2.34
N ASP A 103 -1.93 -0.86 -1.77
CA ASP A 103 -1.97 0.55 -2.19
C ASP A 103 -0.93 0.91 -3.25
N ASN A 104 0.04 0.04 -3.48
CA ASN A 104 1.16 0.30 -4.37
C ASN A 104 1.17 -0.61 -5.61
N LEU A 105 1.52 -0.04 -6.76
CA LEU A 105 1.49 -0.72 -8.05
C LEU A 105 2.47 -1.90 -8.10
N GLU A 106 3.65 -1.74 -7.51
CA GLU A 106 4.72 -2.75 -7.55
C GLU A 106 4.31 -4.05 -6.85
N ALA A 107 3.69 -3.94 -5.68
CA ALA A 107 3.26 -5.09 -4.90
C ALA A 107 2.00 -5.74 -5.48
N ARG A 108 1.09 -4.95 -6.07
CA ARG A 108 -0.01 -5.52 -6.88
C ARG A 108 0.52 -6.38 -8.02
N ARG A 109 1.53 -5.87 -8.75
CA ARG A 109 2.22 -6.63 -9.80
C ARG A 109 2.92 -7.87 -9.26
N HIS A 110 3.60 -7.77 -8.12
CA HIS A 110 4.26 -8.90 -7.49
C HIS A 110 3.26 -10.01 -7.12
N VAL A 111 2.18 -9.68 -6.41
CA VAL A 111 1.12 -10.64 -6.04
C VAL A 111 0.47 -11.25 -7.28
N ASN A 112 0.17 -10.44 -8.30
CA ASN A 112 -0.34 -10.93 -9.58
C ASN A 112 0.60 -11.99 -10.20
N LYS A 113 1.90 -11.71 -10.29
CA LYS A 113 2.90 -12.65 -10.82
C LYS A 113 2.96 -13.94 -9.99
N MET A 114 2.96 -13.83 -8.66
CA MET A 114 3.01 -14.99 -7.78
C MET A 114 1.75 -15.87 -7.90
N CYS A 115 0.57 -15.27 -7.97
CA CYS A 115 -0.70 -16.00 -8.14
C CYS A 115 -0.78 -16.71 -9.49
N LEU A 116 -0.32 -16.05 -10.57
CA LEU A 116 -0.23 -16.67 -11.90
C LEU A 116 0.78 -17.82 -11.94
N ALA A 117 1.92 -17.68 -11.26
CA ALA A 117 2.94 -18.73 -11.17
C ALA A 117 2.46 -19.93 -10.33
N ALA A 118 1.72 -19.66 -9.25
CA ALA A 118 1.18 -20.68 -8.35
C ALA A 118 -0.12 -21.34 -8.87
N ASP A 119 -0.71 -20.80 -9.93
CA ASP A 119 -2.04 -21.17 -10.46
C ASP A 119 -3.18 -21.00 -9.44
N VAL A 120 -3.11 -19.90 -8.69
CA VAL A 120 -4.08 -19.55 -7.64
C VAL A 120 -4.92 -18.38 -8.11
N PRO A 121 -6.26 -18.49 -8.10
CA PRO A 121 -7.14 -17.36 -8.42
C PRO A 121 -6.90 -16.16 -7.50
N LEU A 122 -6.93 -14.97 -8.10
CA LEU A 122 -6.70 -13.69 -7.44
C LEU A 122 -7.90 -12.76 -7.65
N ILE A 123 -8.41 -12.19 -6.58
CA ILE A 123 -9.37 -11.08 -6.60
C ILE A 123 -8.59 -9.81 -6.28
N GLU A 124 -8.31 -9.04 -7.32
CA GLU A 124 -7.66 -7.75 -7.23
C GLU A 124 -8.69 -6.68 -6.94
N SER A 125 -8.42 -5.82 -5.95
CA SER A 125 -9.27 -4.68 -5.65
C SER A 125 -8.47 -3.40 -5.44
N GLY A 126 -9.08 -2.28 -5.78
CA GLY A 126 -8.50 -0.96 -5.60
C GLY A 126 -9.57 0.09 -5.41
N THR A 127 -9.18 1.23 -4.87
CA THR A 127 -10.02 2.42 -4.80
C THR A 127 -9.21 3.64 -5.21
N THR A 128 -9.85 4.60 -5.89
CA THR A 128 -9.26 5.88 -6.28
C THR A 128 -10.33 6.96 -6.18
N GLY A 129 -10.20 7.85 -5.20
CA GLY A 129 -11.26 8.81 -4.89
C GLY A 129 -12.55 8.10 -4.46
N PHE A 130 -13.64 8.33 -5.20
CA PHE A 130 -14.95 7.67 -5.01
C PHE A 130 -15.13 6.43 -5.88
N ASN A 131 -14.19 6.15 -6.77
CA ASN A 131 -14.26 5.00 -7.67
C ASN A 131 -13.61 3.79 -7.00
N GLY A 132 -14.30 2.65 -7.05
CA GLY A 132 -13.77 1.34 -6.66
C GLY A 132 -13.66 0.44 -7.87
N GLN A 133 -12.66 -0.44 -7.88
CA GLN A 133 -12.48 -1.46 -8.89
C GLN A 133 -12.24 -2.82 -8.25
N VAL A 134 -12.82 -3.86 -8.85
CA VAL A 134 -12.58 -5.27 -8.49
C VAL A 134 -12.41 -6.07 -9.79
N GLN A 135 -11.38 -6.92 -9.84
CA GLN A 135 -11.07 -7.78 -10.99
C GLN A 135 -10.74 -9.18 -10.52
N VAL A 136 -11.36 -10.19 -11.14
CA VAL A 136 -11.02 -11.60 -10.93
C VAL A 136 -9.96 -12.02 -11.96
N ILE A 137 -8.84 -12.53 -11.47
CA ILE A 137 -7.68 -12.97 -12.24
C ILE A 137 -7.51 -14.46 -12.06
N LYS A 138 -7.63 -15.21 -13.16
CA LYS A 138 -7.39 -16.66 -13.22
C LYS A 138 -6.57 -16.97 -14.48
N LYS A 139 -5.47 -17.68 -14.29
CA LYS A 139 -4.54 -18.05 -15.37
C LYS A 139 -5.28 -18.77 -16.49
N GLY A 140 -5.05 -18.33 -17.72
CA GLY A 140 -5.65 -18.93 -18.93
C GLY A 140 -7.16 -18.67 -19.11
N VAL A 141 -7.83 -17.99 -18.17
CA VAL A 141 -9.28 -17.74 -18.21
C VAL A 141 -9.61 -16.26 -18.29
N THR A 142 -8.95 -15.42 -17.48
CA THR A 142 -9.20 -13.98 -17.47
C THR A 142 -7.92 -13.17 -17.67
N ALA A 143 -8.08 -11.90 -18.07
CA ALA A 143 -6.95 -10.98 -18.20
C ALA A 143 -6.27 -10.76 -16.84
N CYS A 144 -4.94 -10.80 -16.81
CA CYS A 144 -4.19 -10.51 -15.60
C CYS A 144 -4.10 -9.01 -15.31
N TYR A 145 -3.55 -8.67 -14.15
CA TYR A 145 -3.40 -7.27 -13.75
C TYR A 145 -2.58 -6.45 -14.75
N ASP A 146 -1.51 -7.04 -15.31
CA ASP A 146 -0.60 -6.41 -16.26
C ASP A 146 -1.09 -6.47 -17.73
N CYS A 147 -2.22 -7.12 -18.02
CA CYS A 147 -2.80 -7.14 -19.37
C CYS A 147 -3.37 -5.78 -19.79
N SER A 148 -3.62 -4.88 -18.84
CA SER A 148 -4.09 -3.53 -19.12
C SER A 148 -3.02 -2.51 -18.73
N PRO A 149 -2.76 -1.50 -19.58
CA PRO A 149 -1.83 -0.44 -19.24
C PRO A 149 -2.32 0.28 -17.99
N LYS A 150 -1.40 0.50 -17.05
CA LYS A 150 -1.68 1.29 -15.83
C LYS A 150 -1.07 2.67 -16.03
N GLU A 151 -1.82 3.71 -15.65
CA GLU A 151 -1.31 5.07 -15.68
C GLU A 151 -0.04 5.16 -14.84
N THR A 152 1.06 5.54 -15.48
CA THR A 152 2.32 5.79 -14.80
C THR A 152 2.26 7.15 -14.14
N PRO A 153 2.95 7.33 -12.99
CA PRO A 153 3.07 8.65 -12.37
C PRO A 153 3.62 9.65 -13.39
N LYS A 154 2.96 10.80 -13.53
CA LYS A 154 3.41 11.86 -14.42
C LYS A 154 4.79 12.34 -13.98
N SER A 155 5.77 12.23 -14.88
CA SER A 155 7.10 12.81 -14.70
C SER A 155 7.18 14.11 -15.48
N PHE A 156 7.79 15.14 -14.89
CA PHE A 156 7.96 16.44 -15.52
C PHE A 156 9.45 16.67 -15.82
N PRO A 157 9.82 17.26 -16.97
CA PRO A 157 11.20 17.55 -17.29
C PRO A 157 11.87 18.44 -16.23
N VAL A 158 13.11 18.12 -15.87
CA VAL A 158 13.88 18.88 -14.87
C VAL A 158 14.03 20.34 -15.28
N CYS A 159 14.20 20.63 -16.57
CA CYS A 159 14.27 21.99 -17.10
C CYS A 159 12.98 22.78 -16.85
N THR A 160 11.81 22.17 -17.03
CA THR A 160 10.50 22.79 -16.72
C THR A 160 10.34 23.05 -15.23
N ILE A 161 10.74 22.09 -14.38
CA ILE A 161 10.64 22.22 -12.92
C ILE A 161 11.58 23.33 -12.41
N ARG A 162 12.81 23.42 -12.93
CA ARG A 162 13.82 24.37 -12.46
C ARG A 162 13.71 25.76 -13.07
N SER A 163 13.42 25.86 -14.36
CA SER A 163 13.62 27.10 -15.11
C SER A 163 12.30 27.72 -15.57
N THR A 164 11.35 26.93 -16.06
CA THR A 164 10.12 27.44 -16.70
C THR A 164 8.85 26.72 -16.20
N PRO A 165 8.47 26.90 -14.92
CA PRO A 165 7.30 26.25 -14.36
C PRO A 165 6.00 26.83 -14.94
N SER A 166 5.36 26.12 -15.87
CA SER A 166 4.10 26.58 -16.49
C SER A 166 2.81 26.24 -15.74
N GLN A 167 2.87 25.38 -14.71
CA GLN A 167 1.69 24.93 -13.96
C GLN A 167 1.98 24.92 -12.45
N PRO A 168 0.96 25.12 -11.59
CA PRO A 168 1.13 25.06 -10.14
C PRO A 168 1.80 23.77 -9.65
N ILE A 169 1.52 22.64 -10.31
CA ILE A 169 2.13 21.34 -10.00
C ILE A 169 3.66 21.35 -10.15
N HIS A 170 4.21 22.09 -11.12
CA HIS A 170 5.66 22.21 -11.31
C HIS A 170 6.34 22.90 -10.12
N CYS A 171 5.68 23.92 -9.56
CA CYS A 171 6.16 24.62 -8.36
C CYS A 171 6.13 23.70 -7.13
N ILE A 172 5.09 22.88 -7.01
CA ILE A 172 4.97 21.88 -5.92
C ILE A 172 6.08 20.83 -6.03
N VAL A 173 6.31 20.30 -7.23
CA VAL A 173 7.39 19.32 -7.49
C VAL A 173 8.75 19.95 -7.23
N TRP A 174 8.99 21.19 -7.67
CA TRP A 174 10.23 21.91 -7.39
C TRP A 174 10.47 22.07 -5.89
N GLY A 175 9.46 22.52 -5.14
CA GLY A 175 9.57 22.69 -3.70
C GLY A 175 9.88 21.39 -2.97
N LYS A 176 9.22 20.30 -3.35
CA LYS A 176 9.50 18.97 -2.78
C LYS A 176 10.91 18.49 -3.09
N SER A 177 11.38 18.65 -4.32
CA SER A 177 12.66 18.08 -4.79
C SER A 177 13.89 18.90 -4.44
N TYR A 178 13.77 20.22 -4.33
CA TYR A 178 14.91 21.12 -4.15
C TYR A 178 14.82 21.92 -2.86
N LEU A 179 13.69 22.58 -2.61
CA LEU A 179 13.52 23.47 -1.46
C LEU A 179 13.44 22.72 -0.13
N LEU A 180 12.76 21.56 -0.11
CA LEU A 180 12.58 20.79 1.11
C LEU A 180 13.91 20.23 1.62
N ASN A 181 14.79 19.80 0.71
CA ASN A 181 16.13 19.32 1.06
C ASN A 181 16.99 20.45 1.65
N GLU A 182 16.90 21.67 1.13
CA GLU A 182 17.62 22.83 1.68
C GLU A 182 17.15 23.25 3.08
N ILE A 183 15.86 23.03 3.38
CA ILE A 183 15.22 23.48 4.63
C ILE A 183 15.27 22.41 5.73
N LEU A 184 15.22 21.12 5.36
CA LEU A 184 15.16 20.00 6.30
C LEU A 184 16.52 19.38 6.64
N GLU A 185 17.64 19.96 6.19
CA GLU A 185 18.93 19.59 6.77
C GLU A 185 18.89 19.82 8.29
N PRO A 186 19.22 18.81 9.13
CA PRO A 186 19.09 18.91 10.59
C PRO A 186 19.78 20.12 11.20
N ALA A 187 20.83 20.63 10.55
CA ALA A 187 21.61 21.79 10.99
C ALA A 187 20.92 23.15 10.76
N ARG A 188 19.77 23.23 10.07
CA ARG A 188 19.14 24.50 9.65
C ARG A 188 17.65 24.63 10.01
N MET A 189 17.12 23.70 10.80
CA MET A 189 15.71 23.67 11.15
C MET A 189 15.39 24.75 12.21
N ASN A 190 14.68 25.81 11.80
CA ASN A 190 14.26 26.93 12.66
C ASN A 190 12.72 27.05 12.62
N PRO A 191 12.03 27.49 13.70
CA PRO A 191 10.59 27.82 13.69
C PRO A 191 10.11 28.69 12.50
N HIS A 192 10.97 29.50 11.88
CA HIS A 192 10.64 30.29 10.68
C HIS A 192 10.71 29.52 9.34
N SER A 193 11.12 28.25 9.34
CA SER A 193 11.30 27.43 8.13
C SER A 193 10.02 27.26 7.31
N ILE A 194 8.85 27.15 7.96
CA ILE A 194 7.55 27.02 7.27
C ILE A 194 7.16 28.32 6.55
N THR A 195 7.39 29.47 7.19
CA THR A 195 7.12 30.79 6.60
C THR A 195 8.03 31.03 5.40
N ARG A 196 9.32 30.68 5.52
CA ARG A 196 10.30 30.76 4.42
C ARG A 196 9.91 29.85 3.26
N LEU A 197 9.49 28.62 3.53
CA LEU A 197 9.00 27.68 2.51
C LEU A 197 7.82 28.28 1.74
N THR A 198 6.84 28.83 2.46
CA THR A 198 5.65 29.45 1.85
C THR A 198 6.00 30.67 1.00
N GLN A 199 6.91 31.53 1.45
CA GLN A 199 7.35 32.71 0.69
C GLN A 199 8.15 32.32 -0.57
N THR A 200 9.07 31.35 -0.47
CA THR A 200 9.87 30.90 -1.61
C THR A 200 9.01 30.22 -2.67
N MET A 201 8.04 29.40 -2.26
CA MET A 201 7.07 28.78 -3.17
C MET A 201 6.21 29.84 -3.89
N ARG A 202 5.78 30.90 -3.19
CA ARG A 202 5.05 32.03 -3.79
C ARG A 202 5.88 32.84 -4.79
N LYS A 203 7.18 33.02 -4.54
CA LYS A 203 8.07 33.67 -5.50
C LYS A 203 8.23 32.82 -6.76
N LYS A 204 8.40 31.51 -6.60
CA LYS A 204 8.57 30.57 -7.70
C LYS A 204 7.34 30.46 -8.61
N SER A 205 6.14 30.60 -8.05
CA SER A 205 4.90 30.58 -8.84
C SER A 205 4.65 31.87 -9.63
N ARG A 206 5.43 32.93 -9.39
CA ARG A 206 5.30 34.24 -10.05
C ARG A 206 6.41 34.52 -11.07
N SER A 207 7.42 33.64 -11.16
CA SER A 207 8.53 33.67 -12.11
C SER A 207 8.24 32.81 -13.33
#